data_AF-A0A2E4D6E3-F1
#
_entry.id   AF-A0A2E4D6E3-F1
#
_cell.length_a   1.000
_cell.length_b   1.000
_cell.length_c   1.000
_cell.angle_alpha   90.00
_cell.angle_beta   90.00
_cell.angle_gamma   90.00
#
_symmetry.space_group_name_H-M   'P 1'
#
loop_
_entity.id
_entity.type
_entity.pdbx_description
1 polymer ?
#
loop_
_entity_poly.entity_id
_entity_poly.type
_entity_poly.pdbx_seq_one_letter_code
_entity_poly.pdbx_strand_id
1 'polypeptide(L)'
;MKTMRNLFLGLIVVQFSQANACVDLNNNDETLTVCTGDNAIVANMRTAESGDGVVVGVNPRTRKISVDFTNGSSRFGGIGTYNFYEATFGNGCYGGACVGDKGIRQNGNRVESGDGIIVGINPITEKVSINFSHGTSRFKGIGTYDLDEITIGKGCFAGVCVGDRAVRENGNAVESGDGVVVGINPSTGRVAIDFNQGTSRFRGIGTYYVDSITVGSYCVEYGPESTARYTMNKFEFYENFSK
;
A
#
# COMPACT_ATOMS: atom_id res chain seq x y z
N MET A 1 41.81 -0.78 -64.64
CA MET A 1 40.66 -1.18 -63.81
C MET A 1 41.18 -1.58 -62.43
N LYS A 2 40.91 -0.78 -61.39
CA LYS A 2 41.29 -1.08 -59.99
C LYS A 2 40.03 -1.58 -59.27
N THR A 3 40.01 -2.84 -58.88
CA THR A 3 38.95 -3.44 -58.07
C THR A 3 39.20 -3.11 -56.60
N MET A 4 38.36 -2.25 -56.01
CA MET A 4 38.34 -2.02 -54.56
C MET A 4 37.65 -3.21 -53.88
N ARG A 5 38.38 -3.90 -52.99
CA ARG A 5 37.82 -4.87 -52.05
C ARG A 5 37.21 -4.10 -50.88
N ASN A 6 35.89 -4.11 -50.77
CA ASN A 6 35.19 -3.63 -49.58
C ASN A 6 35.46 -4.57 -48.41
N LEU A 7 36.10 -4.04 -47.37
CA LEU A 7 36.29 -4.69 -46.09
C LEU A 7 35.00 -4.49 -45.27
N PHE A 8 34.13 -5.52 -45.22
CA PHE A 8 33.00 -5.53 -44.29
C PHE A 8 33.54 -5.81 -42.88
N LEU A 9 33.68 -4.77 -42.06
CA LEU A 9 33.79 -4.93 -40.61
C LEU A 9 32.44 -5.38 -40.08
N GLY A 10 32.33 -6.66 -39.75
CA GLY A 10 31.19 -7.22 -39.00
C GLY A 10 31.13 -6.57 -37.62
N LEU A 11 30.11 -5.74 -37.40
CA LEU A 11 29.77 -5.19 -36.10
C LEU A 11 29.28 -6.35 -35.22
N ILE A 12 30.14 -6.86 -34.34
CA ILE A 12 29.72 -7.82 -33.30
C ILE A 12 28.91 -7.01 -32.28
N VAL A 13 27.58 -7.02 -32.42
CA VAL A 13 26.67 -6.54 -31.39
C VAL A 13 26.71 -7.57 -30.26
N VAL A 14 27.55 -7.33 -29.26
CA VAL A 14 27.53 -8.10 -28.00
C VAL A 14 26.25 -7.68 -27.27
N GLN A 15 25.18 -8.45 -27.45
CA GLN A 15 24.00 -8.35 -26.60
C GLN A 15 24.39 -8.84 -25.21
N PHE A 16 24.73 -7.91 -24.32
CA PHE A 16 24.82 -8.21 -22.89
C PHE A 16 23.40 -8.52 -22.40
N SER A 17 23.10 -9.80 -22.17
CA SER A 17 21.95 -10.17 -21.35
C SER A 17 22.21 -9.61 -19.95
N GLN A 18 21.46 -8.59 -19.54
CA GLN A 18 21.50 -8.12 -18.16
C GLN A 18 21.00 -9.28 -17.29
N ALA A 19 21.92 -9.95 -16.58
CA ALA A 19 21.53 -10.90 -15.56
C ALA A 19 20.96 -10.08 -14.40
N ASN A 20 19.64 -10.08 -14.25
CA ASN A 20 19.00 -9.44 -13.11
C ASN A 20 19.37 -10.23 -11.86
N ALA A 21 20.19 -9.62 -11.00
CA ALA A 21 20.59 -10.23 -9.75
C ALA A 21 19.44 -10.05 -8.75
N CYS A 22 18.85 -11.16 -8.32
CA CYS A 22 17.80 -11.20 -7.32
C CYS A 22 18.31 -11.85 -6.04
N VAL A 23 17.77 -11.39 -4.90
CA VAL A 23 18.06 -11.92 -3.57
C VAL A 23 16.75 -12.09 -2.83
N ASP A 24 16.54 -13.28 -2.28
CA ASP A 24 15.46 -13.53 -1.31
C ASP A 24 15.98 -13.26 0.11
N LEU A 25 15.22 -12.44 0.84
CA LEU A 25 15.46 -12.12 2.24
C LEU A 25 14.33 -12.73 3.06
N ASN A 26 14.70 -13.66 3.93
CA ASN A 26 13.74 -14.36 4.77
C ASN A 26 13.83 -13.82 6.21
N ASN A 27 12.67 -13.54 6.82
CA ASN A 27 12.57 -13.27 8.24
C ASN A 27 11.36 -14.00 8.82
N ASN A 28 11.60 -15.07 9.58
CA ASN A 28 10.62 -15.78 10.42
C ASN A 28 9.19 -15.81 9.85
N ASP A 29 9.03 -16.26 8.60
CA ASP A 29 7.78 -16.46 7.83
C ASP A 29 7.55 -15.50 6.65
N GLU A 30 8.26 -14.37 6.58
CA GLU A 30 8.16 -13.43 5.45
C GLU A 30 9.33 -13.56 4.47
N THR A 31 9.02 -13.55 3.17
CA THR A 31 10.02 -13.56 2.09
C THR A 31 9.92 -12.27 1.29
N LEU A 32 11.03 -11.54 1.20
CA LEU A 32 11.18 -10.38 0.34
C LEU A 32 12.21 -10.69 -0.75
N THR A 33 11.76 -10.79 -1.99
CA THR A 33 12.63 -10.88 -3.16
C THR A 33 12.96 -9.48 -3.65
N VAL A 34 14.25 -9.15 -3.77
CA VAL A 34 14.71 -7.88 -4.34
C VAL A 34 15.65 -8.15 -5.49
N CYS A 35 15.34 -7.58 -6.65
CA CYS A 35 16.09 -7.68 -7.87
C CYS A 35 16.70 -6.33 -8.28
N THR A 36 17.83 -6.38 -8.98
CA THR A 36 18.24 -5.23 -9.79
C THR A 36 17.17 -4.93 -10.84
N GLY A 37 16.79 -3.66 -10.96
CA GLY A 37 15.67 -3.20 -11.78
C GLY A 37 14.39 -2.94 -10.99
N ASP A 38 14.28 -3.40 -9.74
CA ASP A 38 13.11 -3.13 -8.91
C ASP A 38 13.03 -1.64 -8.56
N ASN A 39 11.81 -1.11 -8.53
CA ASN A 39 11.55 0.19 -7.94
C ASN A 39 11.74 0.10 -6.42
N ALA A 40 12.47 1.04 -5.84
CA ALA A 40 12.67 1.15 -4.41
C ALA A 40 12.35 2.56 -3.92
N ILE A 41 11.67 2.62 -2.79
CA ILE A 41 11.45 3.85 -2.03
C ILE A 41 12.32 3.79 -0.78
N VAL A 42 13.28 4.71 -0.66
CA VAL A 42 14.14 4.82 0.51
C VAL A 42 13.67 6.00 1.35
N ALA A 43 13.22 5.71 2.57
CA ALA A 43 12.81 6.75 3.50
C ALA A 43 14.04 7.42 4.13
N ASN A 44 14.15 8.74 4.04
CA ASN A 44 15.17 9.44 4.82
C ASN A 44 14.66 9.59 6.27
N MET A 45 15.21 8.84 7.23
CA MET A 45 14.72 8.93 8.62
C MET A 45 14.92 10.31 9.29
N ARG A 46 15.65 11.24 8.66
CA ARG A 46 15.88 12.60 9.18
C ARG A 46 14.97 13.66 8.54
N THR A 47 14.35 13.37 7.40
CA THR A 47 13.44 14.27 6.70
C THR A 47 12.23 13.47 6.30
N ALA A 48 10.99 13.91 6.55
CA ALA A 48 9.76 13.17 6.20
C ALA A 48 9.54 12.94 4.67
N GLU A 49 10.59 13.06 3.87
CA GLU A 49 10.65 12.87 2.43
C GLU A 49 11.30 11.51 2.12
N SER A 50 10.70 10.79 1.17
CA SER A 50 11.25 9.53 0.64
C SER A 50 11.86 9.75 -0.74
N GLY A 51 12.91 8.99 -1.06
CA GLY A 51 13.50 8.93 -2.39
C GLY A 51 13.00 7.73 -3.17
N ASP A 52 12.46 7.93 -4.37
CA ASP A 52 12.12 6.86 -5.31
C ASP A 52 13.24 6.67 -6.33
N GLY A 53 13.62 5.42 -6.59
CA GLY A 53 14.67 5.09 -7.55
C GLY A 53 14.61 3.63 -7.97
N VAL A 54 15.65 3.19 -8.66
CA VAL A 54 15.77 1.81 -9.17
C VAL A 54 16.94 1.11 -8.49
N VAL A 55 16.73 -0.12 -8.03
CA VAL A 55 17.79 -0.96 -7.47
C VAL A 55 18.79 -1.30 -8.58
N VAL A 56 20.04 -0.90 -8.41
CA VAL A 56 21.15 -1.17 -9.36
C VAL A 56 22.16 -2.17 -8.81
N GLY A 57 22.04 -2.55 -7.54
CA GLY A 57 22.88 -3.56 -6.92
C GLY A 57 22.26 -4.15 -5.67
N VAL A 58 22.51 -5.43 -5.43
CA VAL A 58 22.05 -6.16 -4.25
C VAL A 58 23.23 -6.89 -3.61
N ASN A 59 23.39 -6.77 -2.29
CA ASN A 59 24.40 -7.49 -1.53
C ASN A 59 23.73 -8.32 -0.42
N PRO A 60 23.51 -9.63 -0.65
CA PRO A 60 22.81 -10.49 0.31
C PRO A 60 23.60 -10.66 1.62
N ARG A 61 24.94 -10.62 1.57
CA ARG A 61 25.79 -10.84 2.75
C ARG A 61 25.71 -9.70 3.74
N THR A 62 25.67 -8.46 3.24
CA THR A 62 25.62 -7.26 4.08
C THR A 62 24.21 -6.72 4.28
N ARG A 63 23.21 -7.35 3.66
CA ARG A 63 21.82 -6.91 3.66
C ARG A 63 21.65 -5.47 3.16
N LYS A 64 22.31 -5.15 2.04
CA LYS A 64 22.29 -3.81 1.45
C LYS A 64 21.85 -3.81 -0.01
N ILE A 65 21.24 -2.71 -0.41
CA ILE A 65 20.92 -2.36 -1.81
C ILE A 65 21.66 -1.11 -2.22
N SER A 66 21.98 -1.01 -3.50
CA SER A 66 22.34 0.26 -4.15
C SER A 66 21.17 0.71 -5.00
N VAL A 67 20.74 1.96 -4.81
CA VAL A 67 19.58 2.54 -5.50
C VAL A 67 20.05 3.76 -6.28
N ASP A 68 19.71 3.81 -7.57
CA ASP A 68 19.91 4.95 -8.44
C ASP A 68 18.66 5.83 -8.44
N PHE A 69 18.80 7.06 -7.95
CA PHE A 69 17.72 8.06 -7.89
C PHE A 69 17.74 9.03 -9.06
N THR A 70 18.65 8.89 -10.02
CA THR A 70 18.87 9.88 -11.10
C THR A 70 17.61 10.16 -11.92
N ASN A 71 16.70 9.18 -12.05
CA ASN A 71 15.42 9.32 -12.73
C ASN A 71 14.21 9.32 -11.78
N GLY A 72 14.45 9.43 -10.47
CA GLY A 72 13.42 9.47 -9.44
C GLY A 72 12.71 10.82 -9.35
N SER A 73 11.55 10.83 -8.69
CA SER A 73 10.79 12.03 -8.33
C SER A 73 11.40 12.84 -7.17
N SER A 74 12.41 12.29 -6.52
CA SER A 74 13.05 12.89 -5.35
C SER A 74 14.18 13.86 -5.68
N ARG A 75 14.55 14.72 -4.72
CA ARG A 75 15.74 15.58 -4.81
C ARG A 75 17.07 14.82 -4.70
N PHE A 76 17.03 13.52 -4.46
CA PHE A 76 18.22 12.70 -4.37
C PHE A 76 18.72 12.41 -5.79
N GLY A 77 19.98 12.73 -6.07
CA GLY A 77 20.63 12.43 -7.34
C GLY A 77 21.71 11.37 -7.18
N GLY A 78 21.96 10.58 -8.22
CA GLY A 78 23.00 9.56 -8.23
C GLY A 78 22.65 8.29 -7.45
N ILE A 79 23.68 7.53 -7.11
CA ILE A 79 23.56 6.19 -6.51
C ILE A 79 23.88 6.24 -5.01
N GLY A 80 22.95 5.78 -4.19
CA GLY A 80 23.13 5.59 -2.74
C GLY A 80 23.12 4.11 -2.36
N THR A 81 23.68 3.77 -1.19
CA THR A 81 23.64 2.40 -0.64
C THR A 81 22.93 2.39 0.71
N TYR A 82 21.94 1.51 0.86
CA TYR A 82 21.01 1.46 1.99
C TYR A 82 20.83 0.05 2.50
N ASN A 83 20.36 -0.08 3.74
CA ASN A 83 19.91 -1.36 4.25
C ASN A 83 18.53 -1.71 3.66
N PHE A 84 18.26 -2.99 3.42
CA PHE A 84 16.92 -3.46 3.02
C PHE A 84 15.81 -2.98 3.98
N TYR A 85 16.10 -2.85 5.28
CA TYR A 85 15.12 -2.35 6.27
C TYR A 85 14.75 -0.87 6.10
N GLU A 86 15.51 -0.11 5.31
CA GLU A 86 15.31 1.34 5.10
C GLU A 86 14.50 1.63 3.83
N ALA A 87 14.17 0.58 3.07
CA ALA A 87 13.51 0.69 1.79
C ALA A 87 12.20 -0.10 1.78
N THR A 88 11.25 0.36 0.97
CA THR A 88 10.12 -0.43 0.50
C THR A 88 10.24 -0.65 -1.01
N PHE A 89 9.63 -1.71 -1.51
CA PHE A 89 9.85 -2.18 -2.89
C PHE A 89 8.55 -2.14 -3.68
N GLY A 90 8.63 -1.73 -4.94
CA GLY A 90 7.49 -1.47 -5.81
C GLY A 90 6.79 -2.70 -6.37
N ASN A 91 6.84 -3.82 -5.65
CA ASN A 91 6.15 -5.06 -5.99
C ASN A 91 5.62 -5.76 -4.73
N GLY A 92 4.68 -6.69 -4.93
CA GLY A 92 4.18 -7.56 -3.88
C GLY A 92 3.00 -7.03 -3.06
N CYS A 93 2.59 -7.86 -2.12
CA CYS A 93 1.52 -7.61 -1.17
C CYS A 93 1.96 -8.10 0.22
N TYR A 94 1.52 -7.41 1.28
CA TYR A 94 1.71 -7.83 2.66
C TYR A 94 0.55 -7.34 3.53
N GLY A 95 0.04 -8.19 4.42
CA GLY A 95 -1.05 -7.85 5.35
C GLY A 95 -2.31 -7.29 4.68
N GLY A 96 -2.63 -7.74 3.46
CA GLY A 96 -3.79 -7.27 2.68
C GLY A 96 -3.56 -5.99 1.87
N ALA A 97 -2.42 -5.32 2.04
CA ALA A 97 -1.99 -4.21 1.22
C ALA A 97 -1.17 -4.70 0.04
N CYS A 98 -1.40 -4.15 -1.15
CA CYS A 98 -0.59 -4.40 -2.35
C CYS A 98 -0.08 -3.09 -2.94
N VAL A 99 1.06 -3.14 -3.62
CA VAL A 99 1.48 -2.03 -4.48
C VAL A 99 0.40 -1.78 -5.56
N GLY A 100 0.03 -0.51 -5.73
CA GLY A 100 -1.07 -0.06 -6.59
C GLY A 100 -2.40 0.15 -5.84
N ASP A 101 -2.53 -0.35 -4.61
CA ASP A 101 -3.75 -0.11 -3.83
C ASP A 101 -3.86 1.33 -3.36
N LYS A 102 -5.10 1.78 -3.19
CA LYS A 102 -5.39 3.01 -2.45
C LYS A 102 -5.06 2.79 -0.98
N GLY A 103 -4.13 3.58 -0.44
CA GLY A 103 -3.79 3.63 0.97
C GLY A 103 -4.29 4.93 1.61
N ILE A 104 -4.90 4.82 2.77
CA ILE A 104 -5.36 5.96 3.57
C ILE A 104 -4.62 5.92 4.90
N ARG A 105 -3.75 6.90 5.14
CA ARG A 105 -3.00 7.00 6.38
C ARG A 105 -3.86 7.51 7.53
N GLN A 106 -3.69 6.90 8.68
CA GLN A 106 -4.35 7.23 9.93
C GLN A 106 -3.35 7.82 10.90
N ASN A 107 -3.75 8.84 11.67
CA ASN A 107 -2.99 9.32 12.82
C ASN A 107 -3.94 9.45 14.02
N GLY A 108 -4.09 8.37 14.78
CA GLY A 108 -5.11 8.29 15.84
C GLY A 108 -6.54 8.40 15.28
N ASN A 109 -7.39 9.21 15.91
CA ASN A 109 -8.79 9.42 15.48
C ASN A 109 -8.96 10.59 14.49
N ARG A 110 -7.87 11.31 14.17
CA ARG A 110 -7.86 12.34 13.13
C ARG A 110 -7.18 11.76 11.91
N VAL A 111 -7.92 11.67 10.82
CA VAL A 111 -7.31 11.47 9.51
C VAL A 111 -6.66 12.79 9.13
N GLU A 112 -5.41 12.97 9.55
CA GLU A 112 -4.59 14.09 9.06
C GLU A 112 -4.19 13.92 7.59
N SER A 113 -4.58 12.81 6.95
CA SER A 113 -3.88 12.26 5.81
C SER A 113 -4.87 11.90 4.72
N GLY A 114 -4.76 12.54 3.56
CA GLY A 114 -5.57 12.12 2.42
C GLY A 114 -5.13 10.76 1.90
N ASP A 115 -5.92 10.24 0.99
CA ASP A 115 -5.61 9.02 0.26
C ASP A 115 -4.41 9.19 -0.66
N GLY A 116 -3.77 8.09 -1.00
CA GLY A 116 -2.72 7.99 -2.00
C GLY A 116 -2.66 6.58 -2.55
N ILE A 117 -1.65 6.31 -3.39
CA ILE A 117 -1.40 4.98 -3.94
C ILE A 117 -0.19 4.37 -3.22
N ILE A 118 -0.33 3.13 -2.77
CA ILE A 118 0.79 2.36 -2.23
C ILE A 118 1.77 2.09 -3.38
N VAL A 119 2.99 2.57 -3.25
CA VAL A 119 4.05 2.48 -4.26
C VAL A 119 5.22 1.61 -3.81
N GLY A 120 5.23 1.19 -2.55
CA GLY A 120 6.20 0.21 -2.09
C GLY A 120 5.78 -0.48 -0.80
N ILE A 121 6.21 -1.73 -0.63
CA ILE A 121 5.96 -2.55 0.55
C ILE A 121 7.28 -3.16 1.02
N ASN A 122 7.46 -3.28 2.33
CA ASN A 122 8.49 -4.10 2.94
C ASN A 122 7.84 -5.02 4.00
N PRO A 123 7.65 -6.31 3.70
CA PRO A 123 7.02 -7.23 4.64
C PRO A 123 7.89 -7.49 5.88
N ILE A 124 9.21 -7.33 5.76
CA ILE A 124 10.14 -7.57 6.87
C ILE A 124 10.05 -6.48 7.94
N THR A 125 9.84 -5.23 7.54
CA THR A 125 9.67 -4.10 8.48
C THR A 125 8.22 -3.68 8.66
N GLU A 126 7.29 -4.35 7.99
CA GLU A 126 5.86 -4.03 7.96
C GLU A 126 5.59 -2.58 7.56
N LYS A 127 6.46 -2.01 6.70
CA LYS A 127 6.34 -0.63 6.23
C LYS A 127 5.76 -0.58 4.83
N VAL A 128 5.00 0.47 4.56
CA VAL A 128 4.45 0.80 3.25
C VAL A 128 4.76 2.24 2.87
N SER A 129 5.09 2.46 1.61
CA SER A 129 5.27 3.79 1.04
C SER A 129 4.06 4.17 0.21
N ILE A 130 3.52 5.37 0.45
CA ILE A 130 2.33 5.90 -0.22
C ILE A 130 2.71 7.18 -0.96
N ASN A 131 2.37 7.23 -2.25
CA ASN A 131 2.45 8.44 -3.05
C ASN A 131 1.13 9.21 -2.96
N PHE A 132 1.19 10.40 -2.37
CA PHE A 132 0.04 11.30 -2.19
C PHE A 132 -0.11 12.33 -3.31
N SER A 133 0.78 12.35 -4.31
CA SER A 133 0.82 13.41 -5.32
C SER A 133 -0.49 13.55 -6.11
N HIS A 134 -1.20 12.44 -6.31
CA HIS A 134 -2.49 12.36 -7.00
C HIS A 134 -3.69 12.16 -6.06
N GLY A 135 -3.47 12.20 -4.75
CA GLY A 135 -4.50 11.99 -3.75
C GLY A 135 -5.20 13.26 -3.29
N THR A 136 -6.17 13.11 -2.39
CA THR A 136 -6.85 14.21 -1.70
C THR A 136 -6.03 14.79 -0.54
N SER A 137 -4.83 14.26 -0.32
CA SER A 137 -3.96 14.66 0.78
C SER A 137 -3.39 16.06 0.57
N ARG A 138 -3.31 16.82 1.68
CA ARG A 138 -2.48 18.04 1.76
C ARG A 138 -0.99 17.72 1.61
N PHE A 139 -0.60 16.48 1.91
CA PHE A 139 0.77 16.01 1.73
C PHE A 139 1.02 15.76 0.24
N LYS A 140 2.18 16.21 -0.25
CA LYS A 140 2.66 15.98 -1.61
C LYS A 140 3.91 15.10 -1.56
N GLY A 141 4.08 14.24 -2.56
CA GLY A 141 5.20 13.31 -2.63
C GLY A 141 4.92 11.98 -1.93
N ILE A 142 6.01 11.28 -1.60
CA ILE A 142 5.99 9.91 -1.08
C ILE A 142 6.36 9.91 0.40
N GLY A 143 5.48 9.36 1.23
CA GLY A 143 5.73 9.08 2.65
C GLY A 143 5.82 7.59 2.91
N THR A 144 6.55 7.19 3.96
CA THR A 144 6.68 5.79 4.38
C THR A 144 6.17 5.66 5.81
N TYR A 145 5.30 4.68 6.05
CA TYR A 145 4.54 4.49 7.29
C TYR A 145 4.51 3.02 7.68
N ASP A 146 4.19 2.76 8.94
CA ASP A 146 3.89 1.40 9.39
C ASP A 146 2.53 0.95 8.84
N LEU A 147 2.40 -0.33 8.49
CA LEU A 147 1.20 -0.88 7.86
C LEU A 147 -0.04 -0.75 8.75
N ASP A 148 0.12 -0.83 10.07
CA ASP A 148 -0.94 -0.65 11.05
C ASP A 148 -1.53 0.78 11.08
N GLU A 149 -0.80 1.76 10.56
CA GLU A 149 -1.30 3.13 10.35
C GLU A 149 -2.16 3.27 9.08
N ILE A 150 -2.30 2.23 8.24
CA ILE A 150 -2.89 2.36 6.91
C ILE A 150 -4.18 1.54 6.78
N THR A 151 -5.26 2.20 6.37
CA THR A 151 -6.46 1.54 5.82
C THR A 151 -6.34 1.37 4.32
N ILE A 152 -6.68 0.19 3.82
CA ILE A 152 -6.60 -0.18 2.41
C ILE A 152 -7.96 0.00 1.76
N GLY A 153 -8.00 0.67 0.61
CA GLY A 153 -9.22 1.04 -0.12
C GLY A 153 -9.92 -0.10 -0.85
N LYS A 154 -9.81 -1.34 -0.38
CA LYS A 154 -10.51 -2.51 -0.91
C LYS A 154 -10.74 -3.56 0.19
N GLY A 155 -11.56 -4.55 -0.12
CA GLY A 155 -11.78 -5.73 0.73
C GLY A 155 -12.86 -5.55 1.78
N CYS A 156 -12.97 -6.56 2.64
CA CYS A 156 -13.93 -6.63 3.74
C CYS A 156 -13.26 -7.18 5.00
N PHE A 157 -13.74 -6.76 6.17
CA PHE A 157 -13.31 -7.27 7.47
C PHE A 157 -14.49 -7.25 8.44
N ALA A 158 -14.70 -8.37 9.17
CA ALA A 158 -15.80 -8.54 10.11
C ALA A 158 -17.17 -8.12 9.53
N GLY A 159 -17.42 -8.48 8.27
CA GLY A 159 -18.66 -8.19 7.52
C GLY A 159 -18.87 -6.71 7.15
N VAL A 160 -17.87 -5.85 7.35
CA VAL A 160 -17.84 -4.49 6.81
C VAL A 160 -16.96 -4.46 5.57
N CYS A 161 -17.46 -3.91 4.47
CA CYS A 161 -16.74 -3.83 3.19
C CYS A 161 -16.48 -2.38 2.76
N VAL A 162 -15.41 -2.17 2.00
CA VAL A 162 -15.21 -0.89 1.30
C VAL A 162 -16.36 -0.67 0.32
N GLY A 163 -16.98 0.51 0.38
CA GLY A 163 -18.18 0.89 -0.35
C GLY A 163 -19.47 0.77 0.47
N ASP A 164 -19.44 0.14 1.64
CA ASP A 164 -20.61 0.05 2.50
C ASP A 164 -20.99 1.41 3.08
N ARG A 165 -22.30 1.64 3.21
CA ARG A 165 -22.82 2.77 3.99
C ARG A 165 -22.66 2.43 5.46
N ALA A 166 -21.96 3.29 6.18
CA ALA A 166 -21.65 3.12 7.59
C ALA A 166 -22.13 4.33 8.38
N VAL A 167 -22.65 4.06 9.56
CA VAL A 167 -23.05 5.05 10.55
C VAL A 167 -22.16 4.84 11.78
N ARG A 168 -21.59 5.92 12.30
CA ARG A 168 -20.82 5.84 13.54
C ARG A 168 -21.73 6.00 14.75
N GLU A 169 -21.58 5.09 15.69
CA GLU A 169 -22.30 5.11 16.96
C GLU A 169 -21.47 5.84 18.03
N ASN A 170 -22.11 6.67 18.85
CA ASN A 170 -21.53 7.23 20.07
C ASN A 170 -22.58 7.12 21.19
N GLY A 171 -22.72 5.91 21.74
CA GLY A 171 -23.85 5.57 22.62
C GLY A 171 -25.18 5.59 21.84
N ASN A 172 -26.28 5.98 22.49
CA ASN A 172 -27.63 5.95 21.90
C ASN A 172 -27.90 7.07 20.87
N ALA A 173 -26.90 7.91 20.58
CA ALA A 173 -27.02 9.00 19.62
C ALA A 173 -26.18 8.69 18.38
N VAL A 174 -26.83 8.67 17.22
CA VAL A 174 -26.14 8.72 15.91
C VAL A 174 -25.60 10.14 15.74
N GLU A 175 -24.50 10.46 16.41
CA GLU A 175 -23.92 11.81 16.37
C GLU A 175 -23.15 12.08 15.08
N SER A 176 -22.62 11.04 14.42
CA SER A 176 -21.72 11.18 13.27
C SER A 176 -22.28 10.36 12.13
N GLY A 177 -23.00 11.07 11.26
CA GLY A 177 -23.99 10.54 10.31
C GLY A 177 -23.52 9.53 9.27
N ASP A 178 -24.40 9.29 8.30
CA ASP A 178 -24.23 8.33 7.21
C ASP A 178 -22.99 8.67 6.37
N GLY A 179 -22.05 7.75 6.23
CA GLY A 179 -20.85 7.87 5.40
C GLY A 179 -20.60 6.59 4.60
N VAL A 180 -19.53 6.58 3.82
CA VAL A 180 -19.14 5.41 3.03
C VAL A 180 -17.80 4.88 3.54
N VAL A 181 -17.68 3.59 3.79
CA VAL A 181 -16.40 2.95 4.11
C VAL A 181 -15.49 3.08 2.89
N VAL A 182 -14.35 3.73 3.05
CA VAL A 182 -13.36 3.99 1.98
C VAL A 182 -12.04 3.28 2.20
N GLY A 183 -11.87 2.61 3.35
CA GLY A 183 -10.74 1.74 3.57
C GLY A 183 -10.87 0.89 4.82
N ILE A 184 -10.14 -0.22 4.86
CA ILE A 184 -10.15 -1.20 5.95
C ILE A 184 -8.71 -1.57 6.32
N ASN A 185 -8.42 -1.65 7.62
CA ASN A 185 -7.20 -2.22 8.15
C ASN A 185 -7.57 -3.47 9.00
N PRO A 186 -7.41 -4.68 8.46
CA PRO A 186 -7.71 -5.91 9.18
C PRO A 186 -6.82 -6.15 10.41
N SER A 187 -5.56 -5.68 10.41
CA SER A 187 -4.63 -5.94 11.51
C SER A 187 -4.99 -5.15 12.77
N THR A 188 -5.54 -3.95 12.60
CA THR A 188 -5.98 -3.09 13.71
C THR A 188 -7.50 -3.11 13.94
N GLY A 189 -8.26 -3.77 13.05
CA GLY A 189 -9.72 -3.75 13.07
C GLY A 189 -10.32 -2.37 12.82
N ARG A 190 -9.57 -1.48 12.14
CA ARG A 190 -9.97 -0.09 11.89
C ARG A 190 -10.55 0.08 10.49
N VAL A 191 -11.49 0.99 10.36
CA VAL A 191 -12.15 1.35 9.10
C VAL A 191 -12.11 2.84 8.91
N ALA A 192 -11.84 3.28 7.68
CA ALA A 192 -11.93 4.67 7.26
C ALA A 192 -13.28 4.92 6.61
N ILE A 193 -14.00 5.96 7.05
CA ILE A 193 -15.32 6.35 6.57
C ILE A 193 -15.26 7.76 6.03
N ASP A 194 -15.70 7.97 4.80
CA ASP A 194 -15.88 9.29 4.19
C ASP A 194 -17.31 9.80 4.45
N PHE A 195 -17.41 10.88 5.22
CA PHE A 195 -18.69 11.54 5.53
C PHE A 195 -19.06 12.66 4.55
N ASN A 196 -18.24 12.93 3.52
CA ASN A 196 -18.54 13.96 2.53
C ASN A 196 -19.78 13.64 1.69
N GLN A 197 -20.10 12.36 1.52
CA GLN A 197 -21.30 11.90 0.82
C GLN A 197 -22.52 11.71 1.75
N GLY A 198 -22.38 12.13 3.01
CA GLY A 198 -23.34 11.96 4.08
C GLY A 198 -24.22 13.16 4.38
N THR A 199 -25.24 12.93 5.20
CA THR A 199 -26.05 13.99 5.85
C THR A 199 -25.39 14.55 7.11
N SER A 200 -24.19 14.07 7.45
CA SER A 200 -23.53 14.43 8.69
C SER A 200 -23.00 15.88 8.68
N ARG A 201 -23.02 16.50 9.87
CA ARG A 201 -22.32 17.78 10.12
C ARG A 201 -20.79 17.66 10.03
N PHE A 202 -20.27 16.42 10.02
CA PHE A 202 -18.85 16.14 9.86
C PHE A 202 -18.52 16.00 8.37
N ARG A 203 -17.51 16.73 7.91
CA ARG A 203 -16.96 16.63 6.56
C ARG A 203 -15.56 16.06 6.64
N GLY A 204 -15.21 15.22 5.68
CA GLY A 204 -13.93 14.52 5.61
C GLY A 204 -14.00 13.04 5.98
N ILE A 205 -12.83 12.43 5.97
CA ILE A 205 -12.63 11.02 6.30
C ILE A 205 -12.32 10.90 7.79
N GLY A 206 -12.95 9.96 8.48
CA GLY A 206 -12.65 9.58 9.87
C GLY A 206 -12.26 8.12 9.96
N THR A 207 -11.48 7.75 10.97
CA THR A 207 -11.10 6.35 11.24
C THR A 207 -11.67 5.88 12.57
N TYR A 208 -12.26 4.70 12.57
CA TYR A 208 -12.95 4.11 13.72
C TYR A 208 -12.66 2.61 13.82
N TYR A 209 -12.90 2.02 14.98
CA TYR A 209 -12.91 0.57 15.09
C TYR A 209 -14.19 0.01 14.48
N VAL A 210 -14.10 -1.17 13.88
CA VAL A 210 -15.22 -1.82 13.18
C VAL A 210 -16.43 -2.11 14.10
N ASP A 211 -16.19 -2.30 15.39
CA ASP A 211 -17.21 -2.53 16.43
C ASP A 211 -17.94 -1.25 16.89
N SER A 212 -17.47 -0.07 16.45
CA SER A 212 -18.06 1.23 16.78
C SER A 212 -18.91 1.82 15.65
N ILE A 213 -19.20 1.01 14.63
CA ILE A 213 -19.97 1.42 13.45
C ILE A 213 -21.05 0.38 13.13
N THR A 214 -22.12 0.85 12.48
CA THR A 214 -23.19 0.01 11.94
C THR A 214 -23.25 0.20 10.43
N VAL A 215 -23.31 -0.90 9.68
CA VAL A 215 -23.39 -0.87 8.21
C VAL A 215 -24.75 -1.34 7.71
N GLY A 216 -25.25 -0.65 6.68
CA GLY A 216 -26.56 -0.93 6.08
C GLY A 216 -26.63 -2.18 5.19
N SER A 217 -25.51 -2.90 5.03
CA SER A 217 -25.40 -4.13 4.23
C SER A 217 -25.79 -5.41 4.98
N TYR A 218 -26.06 -5.33 6.29
CA TYR A 218 -26.59 -6.46 7.05
C TYR A 218 -28.11 -6.61 6.84
N CYS A 219 -28.53 -7.56 6.00
CA CYS A 219 -29.87 -8.10 6.08
C CYS A 219 -29.95 -9.01 7.31
N VAL A 220 -30.66 -8.58 8.35
CA VAL A 220 -31.09 -9.48 9.43
C VAL A 220 -32.40 -10.13 8.98
N GLU A 221 -32.37 -11.38 8.55
CA GLU A 221 -33.59 -12.17 8.41
C GLU A 221 -34.04 -12.65 9.80
N TYR A 222 -35.18 -12.15 10.26
CA TYR A 222 -35.88 -12.72 11.41
C TYR A 222 -36.62 -13.97 10.95
N GLY A 223 -36.06 -15.15 11.25
CA GLY A 223 -36.81 -16.41 11.19
C GLY A 223 -37.84 -16.49 12.33
N PRO A 224 -38.89 -17.31 12.20
CA PRO A 224 -39.94 -17.47 13.22
C PRO A 224 -39.46 -18.09 14.54
N GLU A 225 -38.19 -18.48 14.63
CA GLU A 225 -37.53 -18.87 15.87
C GLU A 225 -36.44 -17.84 16.15
N SER A 226 -36.44 -17.27 17.35
CA SER A 226 -35.65 -16.13 17.85
C SER A 226 -34.13 -16.39 17.92
N THR A 227 -33.54 -16.87 16.84
CA THR A 227 -32.10 -16.97 16.60
C THR A 227 -31.81 -16.20 15.32
N ALA A 228 -31.17 -15.03 15.45
CA ALA A 228 -30.70 -14.28 14.29
C ALA A 228 -29.76 -15.17 13.47
N ARG A 229 -30.13 -15.47 12.23
CA ARG A 229 -29.22 -16.06 11.25
C ARG A 229 -28.67 -14.91 10.41
N TYR A 230 -27.35 -14.74 10.45
CA TYR A 230 -26.64 -13.73 9.67
C TYR A 230 -26.49 -14.24 8.23
N THR A 231 -27.38 -13.80 7.32
CA THR A 231 -27.30 -14.13 5.89
C THR A 231 -26.60 -12.98 5.14
N MET A 232 -25.36 -13.23 4.73
CA MET A 232 -24.58 -12.28 3.92
C MET A 232 -25.15 -12.22 2.49
N ASN A 233 -25.82 -11.13 2.13
CA ASN A 233 -26.26 -10.88 0.75
C ASN A 233 -25.32 -9.91 0.04
N LYS A 234 -24.09 -10.36 -0.24
CA LYS A 234 -23.28 -9.90 -1.38
C LYS A 234 -22.04 -10.79 -1.54
N PHE A 235 -22.10 -11.66 -2.54
CA PHE A 235 -21.03 -12.41 -3.22
C PHE A 235 -19.62 -12.44 -2.59
N GLU A 236 -19.24 -13.65 -2.18
CA GLU A 236 -17.94 -14.34 -2.35
C GLU A 236 -16.69 -13.48 -2.55
N PHE A 237 -15.79 -13.51 -1.55
CA PHE A 237 -14.48 -14.15 -1.68
C PHE A 237 -13.92 -14.44 -0.26
N TYR A 238 -14.04 -15.70 0.17
CA TYR A 238 -13.00 -16.36 0.96
C TYR A 238 -11.90 -16.82 -0.01
N GLU A 239 -10.67 -17.00 0.49
CA GLU A 239 -9.41 -17.36 -0.21
C GLU A 239 -8.55 -16.13 -0.59
N ASN A 240 -7.33 -15.89 -0.10
CA ASN A 240 -6.39 -16.63 0.75
C ASN A 240 -5.60 -15.59 1.58
N PHE A 241 -5.83 -15.50 2.89
CA PHE A 241 -4.88 -14.88 3.82
C PHE A 241 -3.98 -15.99 4.37
N SER A 242 -3.12 -16.54 3.50
CA SER A 242 -1.96 -17.35 3.85
C SER A 242 -1.27 -17.83 2.57
N LYS A 243 -0.19 -17.13 2.21
CA LYS A 243 1.12 -17.66 1.79
C LYS A 243 2.03 -16.53 1.38
#